data_AF-A0A542DQR8-F1
#
_entry.id   AF-A0A542DQR8-F1
#
_cell.length_a   1.000
_cell.length_b   1.000
_cell.length_c   1.000
_cell.angle_alpha   90.00
_cell.angle_beta   90.00
_cell.angle_gamma   90.00
#
_symmetry.space_group_name_H-M   'P 1'
#
loop_
_entity.id
_entity.type
_entity.pdbx_description
1 polymer ?
#
loop_
_entity_poly.entity_id
_entity_poly.type
_entity_poly.pdbx_seq_one_letter_code
_entity_poly.pdbx_strand_id
1 'polypeptide(L)' 'MTRREDAHLRMLDAFQRLQSRAADWLDLVRQDTEQRLGSYETEDVIEDPDYCAALKVYGAITDTQEIARRSAA' A
#
# COMPACT_ATOMS: atom_id res chain seq x y z
N MET A 1 -4.43 -30.27 -1.08
CA MET A 1 -4.53 -29.01 -0.33
C MET A 1 -5.67 -29.10 0.67
N THR A 2 -5.44 -28.61 1.89
CA THR A 2 -6.47 -28.56 2.94
C THR A 2 -7.34 -27.31 2.78
N ARG A 3 -8.58 -27.32 3.31
CA ARG A 3 -9.46 -26.13 3.33
C ARG A 3 -8.79 -24.90 3.95
N ARG A 4 -7.87 -25.12 4.90
CA ARG A 4 -7.07 -24.07 5.55
C ARG A 4 -6.05 -23.46 4.58
N GLU A 5 -5.33 -24.28 3.82
CA GLU A 5 -4.40 -23.82 2.78
C GLU A 5 -5.13 -23.03 1.68
N ASP A 6 -6.29 -23.52 1.22
CA ASP A 6 -7.10 -22.82 0.21
C ASP A 6 -7.60 -21.45 0.69
N ALA A 7 -7.99 -21.36 1.97
CA ALA A 7 -8.38 -20.09 2.58
C ALA A 7 -7.18 -19.15 2.71
N HIS A 8 -6.01 -19.68 3.06
CA HIS A 8 -4.78 -18.92 3.16
C HIS A 8 -4.33 -18.34 1.81
N LEU A 9 -4.32 -19.14 0.74
CA LEU A 9 -3.98 -18.68 -0.60
C LEU A 9 -4.94 -17.60 -1.10
N ARG A 10 -6.25 -17.76 -0.88
CA ARG A 10 -7.25 -16.73 -1.22
C ARG A 10 -7.03 -15.42 -0.47
N MET A 11 -6.63 -15.50 0.79
CA MET A 11 -6.28 -14.32 1.59
C MET A 11 -5.04 -13.61 1.04
N LEU A 12 -3.98 -14.34 0.69
CA LEU A 12 -2.77 -13.74 0.09
C LEU A 12 -3.06 -13.05 -1.24
N ASP A 13 -3.87 -13.69 -2.09
CA ASP A 13 -4.31 -13.14 -3.38
C ASP A 13 -5.14 -11.85 -3.20
N ALA A 14 -6.00 -11.80 -2.17
CA ALA A 14 -6.71 -10.57 -1.79
C ALA A 14 -5.76 -9.46 -1.34
N PHE A 15 -4.76 -9.76 -0.51
CA PHE A 15 -3.76 -8.78 -0.08
C PHE A 15 -2.91 -8.27 -1.25
N GLN A 16 -2.54 -9.13 -2.20
CA GLN A 16 -1.78 -8.72 -3.37
C GLN A 16 -2.58 -7.75 -4.25
N ARG A 17 -3.87 -8.01 -4.46
CA ARG A 17 -4.75 -7.07 -5.17
C ARG A 17 -4.94 -5.75 -4.42
N LEU A 18 -5.08 -5.82 -3.10
CA LEU A 18 -5.19 -4.62 -2.27
C LEU A 18 -3.91 -3.77 -2.34
N GLN A 19 -2.73 -4.39 -2.24
CA GLN A 19 -1.45 -3.70 -2.35
C GLN A 19 -1.32 -2.99 -3.70
N SER A 20 -1.65 -3.67 -4.81
CA SER A 20 -1.64 -3.05 -6.15
C SER A 20 -2.53 -1.83 -6.22
N ARG A 21 -3.77 -1.93 -5.73
CA ARG A 21 -4.72 -0.80 -5.71
C ARG A 21 -4.26 0.34 -4.80
N ALA A 22 -3.64 0.00 -3.68
CA ALA A 22 -3.10 0.98 -2.75
C ALA A 22 -1.91 1.73 -3.35
N ALA A 23 -1.07 1.06 -4.16
CA ALA A 23 0.00 1.71 -4.91
C ALA A 23 -0.56 2.67 -5.97
N ASP A 24 -1.57 2.24 -6.74
CA ASP A 24 -2.23 3.10 -7.73
C ASP A 24 -2.84 4.35 -7.08
N TRP A 25 -3.54 4.16 -5.94
CA TRP A 25 -4.11 5.25 -5.17
C TRP A 25 -3.03 6.19 -4.60
N LEU A 26 -1.93 5.64 -4.05
CA LEU A 26 -0.83 6.42 -3.52
C LEU A 26 -0.19 7.30 -4.61
N ASP A 27 -0.05 6.78 -5.83
CA ASP A 27 0.48 7.56 -6.95
C ASP A 27 -0.45 8.71 -7.35
N LEU A 28 -1.77 8.52 -7.30
CA LEU A 28 -2.73 9.61 -7.51
C LEU A 28 -2.59 10.70 -6.43
N VAL A 29 -2.47 10.32 -5.15
CA VAL A 29 -2.26 11.29 -4.06
C VAL A 29 -0.93 12.04 -4.26
N ARG A 30 0.13 11.35 -4.70
CA ARG A 30 1.41 11.98 -5.04
C ARG A 30 1.23 13.03 -6.12
N GLN A 31 0.59 12.67 -7.24
CA GLN A 31 0.37 13.57 -8.38
C GLN A 31 -0.47 14.79 -8.00
N ASP A 32 -1.53 14.62 -7.21
CA ASP A 32 -2.35 15.73 -6.71
C ASP A 32 -1.55 16.66 -5.79
N THR A 33 -0.68 16.07 -4.95
CA THR A 33 0.18 16.83 -4.04
C THR A 33 1.23 17.63 -4.81
N GLU A 34 1.90 17.01 -5.79
CA GLU A 34 2.86 17.66 -6.69
C GLU A 34 2.22 18.85 -7.43
N GLN A 35 1.01 18.66 -7.95
CA GLN A 35 0.25 19.73 -8.62
C GLN A 35 -0.10 20.87 -7.67
N ARG A 36 -0.51 20.55 -6.43
CA ARG A 36 -0.88 21.57 -5.43
C ARG A 36 0.33 22.35 -4.92
N LEU A 37 1.47 21.69 -4.71
CA LEU A 37 2.71 22.32 -4.26
C LEU A 37 3.42 23.07 -5.40
N GLY A 38 3.17 22.69 -6.65
CA GLY A 38 3.92 23.19 -7.81
C GLY A 38 5.39 22.72 -7.80
N SER A 39 5.68 21.63 -7.08
CA SER A 39 7.00 21.03 -6.92
C SER A 39 6.90 19.53 -7.18
N TYR A 40 7.95 18.99 -7.80
CA TYR A 40 8.14 17.56 -8.02
C TYR A 40 9.27 16.99 -7.16
N GLU A 41 9.84 17.82 -6.28
CA GLU A 41 10.87 17.38 -5.35
C GLU A 41 10.24 16.46 -4.31
N THR A 42 10.84 15.29 -4.13
CA THR A 42 10.29 14.24 -3.27
C THR A 42 10.21 14.70 -1.80
N GLU A 43 11.14 15.54 -1.37
CA GLU A 43 11.20 16.07 0.00
C GLU A 43 9.95 16.93 0.30
N ASP A 44 9.61 17.86 -0.61
CA ASP A 44 8.41 18.71 -0.49
C ASP A 44 7.11 17.88 -0.44
N VAL A 45 7.03 16.84 -1.25
CA VAL A 45 5.85 15.98 -1.35
C VAL A 45 5.68 15.11 -0.09
N ILE A 46 6.77 14.59 0.48
CA ILE A 46 6.73 13.77 1.71
C ILE A 46 6.39 14.61 2.95
N GLU A 47 6.76 15.89 2.96
CA GLU A 47 6.39 16.82 4.04
C GLU A 47 4.89 17.16 4.03
N ASP A 48 4.20 16.95 2.91
CA ASP A 48 2.77 17.16 2.84
C ASP A 48 1.99 16.15 3.71
N PRO A 49 1.08 16.63 4.60
CA PRO A 49 0.40 15.77 5.55
C PRO A 49 -0.51 14.73 4.89
N ASP A 50 -1.12 15.04 3.73
CA ASP A 50 -2.05 14.13 3.05
C ASP A 50 -1.28 13.00 2.37
N TYR A 51 -0.19 13.32 1.68
CA TYR A 51 0.68 12.29 1.09
C TYR A 51 1.38 11.45 2.16
N CYS A 52 1.86 12.07 3.25
CA CYS A 52 2.42 11.34 4.39
C CYS A 52 1.41 10.35 5.01
N ALA A 53 0.15 10.76 5.15
CA ALA A 53 -0.91 9.87 5.62
C ALA A 53 -1.17 8.71 4.65
N ALA A 54 -1.21 8.98 3.34
CA ALA A 54 -1.37 7.95 2.32
C ALA A 54 -0.21 6.94 2.34
N LEU A 55 1.04 7.41 2.49
CA LEU A 55 2.22 6.57 2.64
C LEU A 55 2.11 5.64 3.86
N LYS A 56 1.61 6.12 5.00
CA LYS A 56 1.39 5.30 6.20
C LYS A 56 0.37 4.18 5.95
N VAL A 57 -0.71 4.47 5.24
CA VAL A 57 -1.72 3.47 4.88
C VAL A 57 -1.11 2.40 3.96
N TYR A 58 -0.37 2.82 2.93
CA TYR A 58 0.31 1.88 2.03
C TYR A 58 1.34 1.00 2.76
N GLY A 59 2.12 1.58 3.67
CA GLY A 59 3.05 0.86 4.53
C GLY A 59 2.33 -0.20 5.37
N ALA A 60 1.25 0.17 6.05
CA ALA A 60 0.47 -0.77 6.87
C ALA A 60 -0.11 -1.94 6.06
N ILE A 61 -0.55 -1.72 4.82
CA ILE A 61 -1.03 -2.78 3.92
C ILE A 61 0.11 -3.74 3.59
N THR A 62 1.28 -3.20 3.25
CA THR A 62 2.47 -3.99 2.89
C THR A 62 2.97 -4.82 4.08
N ASP A 63 3.04 -4.23 5.27
CA ASP A 63 3.43 -4.91 6.50
C ASP A 63 2.46 -6.04 6.84
N THR A 64 1.16 -5.79 6.72
CA THR A 64 0.12 -6.81 6.99
C THR A 64 0.24 -7.98 6.02
N GLN A 65 0.49 -7.72 4.73
CA GLN A 65 0.70 -8.77 3.74
C GLN A 65 1.95 -9.60 4.05
N GLU A 66 3.03 -8.98 4.49
CA GLU A 66 4.27 -9.68 4.85
C GLU A 66 4.06 -10.56 6.10
N ILE A 67 3.35 -10.05 7.11
CA ILE A 67 2.92 -10.85 8.27
C ILE A 67 2.08 -12.05 7.83
N ALA A 68 1.12 -11.83 6.93
CA ALA A 68 0.26 -12.88 6.40
C ALA A 68 1.08 -13.97 5.69
N ARG A 69 2.03 -13.59 4.83
CA ARG A 69 2.93 -14.54 4.13
C ARG A 69 3.74 -15.40 5.10
N ARG A 70 4.29 -14.79 6.15
CA ARG A 70 5.10 -15.50 7.16
C ARG A 70 4.28 -16.44 8.04
N SER A 71 2.99 -16.15 8.24
CA SER A 71 2.11 -16.93 9.12
C SER A 71 1.68 -18.29 8.53
N ALA A 72 2.04 -18.60 7.29
CA ALA A 72 1.80 -19.89 6.64
C ALA A 72 3.06 -20.72 6.36
N ALA A 73 4.25 -20.19 6.70
CA ALA A 73 5.46 -20.99 6.82
C ALA A 73 5.43 -21.82 8.12
#